data_AF-J9ETV1-F1
#
_entry.id   AF-J9ETV1-F1
#
_cell.length_a   1.000
_cell.length_b   1.000
_cell.length_c   1.000
_cell.angle_alpha   90.00
_cell.angle_beta   90.00
_cell.angle_gamma   90.00
#
_symmetry.space_group_name_H-M   'P 1'
#
loop_
_entity.id
_entity.type
_entity.pdbx_description
1 polymer ?
#
loop_
_entity_poly.entity_id
_entity_poly.type
_entity_poly.pdbx_seq_one_letter_code
_entity_poly.pdbx_strand_id
1 'polypeptide(L)' 'VLCYEILAGICLIPDGHQKVLHAITDAHRILGERTRFQRLVDDIYRNYGNDRETDRVRTAAMSLINALLSTGPAE' A
#
# COMPACT_ATOMS: atom_id res chain seq x y z
N VAL A 1 0.85 1.80 9.31
CA VAL A 1 1.22 3.20 8.98
C VAL A 1 2.61 3.26 8.36
N LEU A 2 3.70 3.10 9.13
CA LEU A 2 5.07 3.28 8.63
C LEU A 2 5.41 2.45 7.38
N CYS A 3 4.97 1.19 7.31
CA CYS A 3 5.20 0.35 6.13
C CYS A 3 4.59 0.96 4.85
N TYR A 4 3.38 1.52 4.93
CA TYR A 4 2.74 2.18 3.78
C TYR A 4 3.48 3.44 3.38
N GLU A 5 3.95 4.24 4.34
CA GLU A 5 4.73 5.46 4.08
C GLU A 5 6.07 5.13 3.39
N ILE A 6 6.78 4.10 3.86
CA ILE A 6 8.04 3.66 3.26
C ILE A 6 7.81 3.16 1.83
N LEU A 7 6.83 2.28 1.61
CA LEU A 7 6.52 1.76 0.29
C LEU A 7 6.11 2.88 -0.68
N ALA A 8 5.33 3.86 -0.21
CA ALA A 8 4.93 5.02 -1.01
C ALA A 8 6.16 5.85 -1.42
N GLY A 9 7.10 6.06 -0.50
CA GLY A 9 8.37 6.74 -0.80
C GLY A 9 9.23 5.98 -1.81
N ILE A 10 9.27 4.65 -1.73
CA ILE A 10 10.00 3.82 -2.71
C ILE A 10 9.38 3.93 -4.11
N CYS A 11 8.06 4.08 -4.25
CA CYS A 11 7.46 4.28 -5.57
C CYS A 11 7.97 5.54 -6.29
N LEU A 12 8.54 6.52 -5.57
CA LEU A 12 9.01 7.79 -6.13
C LEU A 12 10.47 7.76 -6.64
N ILE A 13 11.20 6.66 -6.44
CA ILE A 13 12.59 6.52 -6.91
C ILE A 13 12.69 5.68 -8.20
N PRO A 14 13.77 5.81 -9.00
CA PRO A 14 13.97 5.01 -10.20
C PRO A 14 13.84 3.49 -9.92
N ASP A 15 13.08 2.81 -10.77
CA ASP A 15 12.73 1.37 -10.66
C ASP A 15 12.04 0.96 -9.35
N GLY A 16 11.68 1.90 -8.49
CA GLY A 16 11.11 1.63 -7.18
C GLY A 16 9.68 1.12 -7.27
N HIS A 17 8.85 1.70 -8.14
CA HIS A 17 7.48 1.27 -8.39
C HIS A 17 7.38 -0.24 -8.68
N GLN A 18 8.16 -0.74 -9.65
CA GLN A 18 8.13 -2.16 -10.03
C GLN A 18 8.54 -3.08 -8.88
N LYS A 19 9.53 -2.66 -8.07
CA LYS A 19 9.97 -3.42 -6.88
C LYS A 19 8.86 -3.51 -5.83
N VAL A 20 8.13 -2.42 -5.59
CA VAL A 20 6.99 -2.42 -4.66
C VAL A 20 5.86 -3.31 -5.19
N LEU A 21 5.52 -3.21 -6.48
CA LEU A 21 4.49 -4.04 -7.09
C LEU A 21 4.83 -5.54 -7.02
N HIS A 22 6.08 -5.91 -7.30
CA HIS A 22 6.57 -7.29 -7.13
C HIS A 22 6.49 -7.74 -5.66
N ALA A 23 6.96 -6.92 -4.72
CA ALA A 23 6.93 -7.26 -3.30
C ALA A 23 5.49 -7.50 -2.79
N ILE A 24 4.52 -6.67 -3.19
CA ILE A 24 3.10 -6.88 -2.85
C ILE A 24 2.54 -8.13 -3.53
N THR A 25 2.97 -8.41 -4.77
CA THR A 25 2.62 -9.62 -5.50
C THR A 25 3.18 -10.88 -4.84
N ASP A 26 4.36 -10.84 -4.22
CA ASP A 26 4.87 -11.99 -3.49
C ASP A 26 4.20 -12.12 -2.11
N ALA A 27 3.95 -10.99 -1.46
CA ALA A 27 3.34 -10.93 -0.14
C ALA A 27 1.92 -11.51 -0.10
N HIS A 28 1.10 -11.38 -1.17
CA HIS A 28 -0.28 -11.89 -1.15
C HIS A 28 -0.32 -13.39 -0.82
N ARG A 29 0.63 -14.19 -1.33
CA ARG A 29 0.71 -15.63 -1.05
C ARG A 29 1.14 -15.91 0.38
N ILE A 30 2.13 -15.16 0.88
CA ILE A 30 2.67 -15.30 2.24
C ILE A 30 1.61 -14.92 3.29
N LEU A 31 0.83 -13.89 3.00
CA LEU A 31 -0.21 -13.37 3.87
C LEU A 31 -1.56 -14.11 3.72
N GLY A 32 -1.67 -15.02 2.75
CA GLY A 32 -2.91 -15.77 2.49
C GLY A 32 -4.04 -14.91 1.92
N GLU A 33 -3.73 -13.82 1.23
CA GLU A 33 -4.70 -12.96 0.56
C GLU A 33 -5.22 -13.63 -0.72
N ARG A 34 -6.51 -13.41 -1.04
CA ARG A 34 -7.11 -13.94 -2.28
C ARG A 34 -6.66 -13.17 -3.51
N THR A 35 -6.44 -11.87 -3.34
CA THR A 35 -6.03 -10.94 -4.40
C THR A 35 -4.94 -10.03 -3.89
N ARG A 36 -4.08 -9.54 -4.78
CA ARG A 36 -3.12 -8.48 -4.42
C ARG A 36 -3.85 -7.29 -3.82
N PHE A 37 -3.20 -6.60 -2.89
CA PHE A 37 -3.71 -5.40 -2.22
C PHE A 37 -4.93 -5.59 -1.31
N GLN A 38 -5.38 -6.83 -1.06
CA GLN A 38 -6.59 -7.07 -0.27
C GLN A 38 -6.50 -6.40 1.11
N ARG A 39 -5.43 -6.66 1.88
CA ARG A 39 -5.24 -6.07 3.21
C ARG A 39 -5.03 -4.57 3.18
N LEU A 40 -4.39 -4.06 2.12
CA LEU A 40 -4.24 -2.61 1.92
C LEU A 40 -5.61 -1.93 1.81
N VAL A 41 -6.53 -2.53 1.05
CA VAL A 41 -7.90 -2.03 0.90
C VAL A 41 -8.70 -2.24 2.19
N ASP A 42 -8.57 -3.41 2.83
CA ASP A 42 -9.24 -3.69 4.11
C ASP A 42 -8.86 -2.65 5.19
N ASP A 43 -7.58 -2.26 5.23
CA ASP A 43 -7.07 -1.27 6.19
C ASP A 43 -7.65 0.14 5.97
N ILE A 44 -8.18 0.46 4.78
CA ILE A 44 -8.88 1.73 4.51
C ILE A 44 -10.27 1.72 5.14
N TYR A 45 -10.99 0.60 5.05
CA TYR A 45 -12.33 0.49 5.61
C TYR A 45 -12.35 0.24 7.12
N ARG A 46 -11.26 -0.30 7.66
CA ARG A 46 -11.13 -0.64 9.07
C ARG A 46 -11.10 0.59 9.98
N ASN A 47 -11.79 0.50 11.12
CA ASN A 47 -11.60 1.41 12.24
C ASN A 47 -10.55 0.84 13.22
N TYR A 48 -9.70 1.70 13.75
CA TYR A 48 -8.63 1.38 14.70
C TYR A 48 -8.99 1.88 16.10
N GLY A 49 -8.04 1.81 17.04
CA GLY A 49 -8.29 2.08 18.46
C GLY A 49 -8.88 3.48 18.73
N ASN A 50 -8.57 4.46 17.89
CA ASN A 50 -9.18 5.79 17.89
C ASN A 50 -9.24 6.40 16.49
N ASP A 51 -9.98 7.50 16.34
CA ASP A 51 -10.18 8.19 15.06
C ASP A 51 -8.85 8.70 14.49
N ARG A 52 -7.97 9.25 15.33
CA ARG A 52 -6.66 9.75 14.89
C ARG A 52 -5.79 8.65 14.29
N GLU A 53 -5.76 7.47 14.87
CA GLU A 53 -5.05 6.32 14.32
C GLU A 53 -5.70 5.83 13.04
N THR A 54 -7.02 5.80 13.00
CA THR A 54 -7.80 5.41 11.82
C THR A 54 -7.49 6.32 10.64
N ASP A 55 -7.53 7.63 10.85
CA ASP A 55 -7.21 8.62 9.83
C ASP A 55 -5.76 8.48 9.36
N ARG A 56 -4.81 8.28 10.28
CA ARG A 56 -3.39 8.07 9.91
C ARG A 56 -3.20 6.83 9.03
N VAL A 57 -3.86 5.72 9.33
CA VAL A 57 -3.77 4.51 8.50
C VAL A 57 -4.38 4.76 7.12
N ARG A 58 -5.58 5.35 7.08
CA ARG A 58 -6.28 5.69 5.82
C ARG A 58 -5.45 6.61 4.94
N THR A 59 -4.88 7.68 5.50
CA THR A 59 -4.03 8.62 4.77
C THR A 59 -2.81 7.92 4.20
N ALA A 60 -2.09 7.12 4.99
CA ALA A 60 -0.90 6.41 4.51
C ALA A 60 -1.23 5.36 3.44
N ALA A 61 -2.31 4.59 3.62
CA ALA A 61 -2.77 3.60 2.66
C ALA A 61 -3.18 4.24 1.33
N MET A 62 -3.99 5.32 1.36
CA MET A 62 -4.38 6.06 0.16
C MET A 62 -3.19 6.73 -0.51
N SER A 63 -2.20 7.22 0.25
CA SER A 63 -0.98 7.79 -0.32
C SER A 63 -0.17 6.74 -1.08
N LEU A 64 -0.07 5.51 -0.58
CA LEU A 64 0.57 4.40 -1.30
C LEU A 64 -0.20 4.04 -2.57
N ILE A 65 -1.54 3.96 -2.51
CA ILE A 65 -2.37 3.72 -3.70
C ILE A 65 -2.12 4.79 -4.76
N ASN A 66 -2.14 6.07 -4.36
CA ASN A 66 -1.87 7.17 -5.29
C ASN A 66 -0.47 7.06 -5.90
N ALA A 67 0.55 6.72 -5.11
CA ALA A 67 1.91 6.53 -5.63
C ALA A 67 1.95 5.39 -6.66
N LEU A 68 1.37 4.23 -6.36
CA LEU A 68 1.31 3.08 -7.27
C LEU A 68 0.60 3.43 -8.60
N LEU A 69 -0.54 4.12 -8.52
CA LEU A 69 -1.33 4.47 -9.71
C LEU A 69 -0.70 5.58 -10.57
N SER A 70 0.13 6.45 -9.98
CA SER A 70 0.69 7.62 -10.68
C SER A 70 2.12 7.45 -11.19
N THR A 71 2.88 6.51 -10.66
CA THR A 71 4.32 6.36 -10.96
C THR A 71 4.66 5.17 -11.85
N GLY A 72 3.73 4.23 -12.02
CA GLY A 72 3.91 3.07 -12.89
C GLY A 72 3.44 3.30 -14.33
N PRO A 73 4.03 2.63 -15.34
CA PRO A 73 3.35 2.46 -16.61
C PRO A 73 2.02 1.73 -16.36
N ALA A 74 0.95 2.15 -17.07
CA ALA A 74 -0.27 1.37 -17.09
C ALA A 74 0.03 0.01 -17.75
N GLU A 75 0.03 -1.07 -16.96
CA GLU A 75 0.00 -2.43 -17.51
C GLU A 75 -1.37 -2.75 -18.11
#